data_AF-J3BMB6-F1
#
_entry.id   AF-J3BMB6-F1
#
_cell.length_a   1.000
_cell.length_b   1.000
_cell.length_c   1.000
_cell.angle_alpha   90.00
_cell.angle_beta   90.00
_cell.angle_gamma   90.00
#
_symmetry.space_group_name_H-M   'P 1'
#
loop_
_entity.id
_entity.type
_entity.pdbx_description
1 polymer ?
#
loop_
_entity_poly.entity_id
_entity_poly.type
_entity_poly.pdbx_seq_one_letter_code
_entity_poly.pdbx_strand_id
1 'polypeptide(L)'
;MSDQLLGNLRTPDQIAERITASTGINLTGRTVWEKARRLGIAKKIGRSMLISIDDIPLLLKQETKEDRRERVYHAAATISTEKALALLIRKARKKK
;
A
#
# COMPACT_ATOMS: atom_id res chain seq x y z
N MET A 1 26.34 -16.71 3.11
CA MET A 1 25.09 -16.58 2.31
C MET A 1 24.02 -15.68 2.95
N SER A 2 24.27 -15.04 4.09
CA SER A 2 23.33 -14.13 4.78
C SER A 2 23.44 -12.65 4.34
N ASP A 3 24.59 -12.23 3.80
CA ASP A 3 24.86 -10.82 3.46
C ASP A 3 24.07 -10.31 2.25
N GLN A 4 23.84 -11.16 1.25
CA GLN A 4 23.06 -10.80 0.05
C GLN A 4 21.57 -10.57 0.35
N LEU A 5 21.02 -11.27 1.35
CA LEU A 5 19.61 -11.13 1.74
C LEU A 5 19.30 -9.76 2.35
N LEU A 6 20.22 -9.21 3.13
CA LEU A 6 20.08 -7.87 3.73
C LEU A 6 20.45 -6.75 2.74
N GLY A 7 21.42 -7.00 1.85
CA GLY A 7 21.80 -6.03 0.80
C GLY A 7 20.66 -5.67 -0.16
N ASN A 8 19.70 -6.58 -0.32
CA ASN A 8 18.55 -6.40 -1.22
C ASN A 8 17.31 -5.78 -0.54
N LEU A 9 17.38 -5.42 0.74
CA LEU A 9 16.26 -4.79 1.44
C LEU A 9 16.48 -3.29 1.60
N ARG A 10 15.44 -2.50 1.32
CA ARG A 10 15.45 -1.04 1.50
C ARG A 10 14.31 -0.60 2.39
N THR A 11 14.54 0.46 3.16
CA THR A 11 13.47 1.11 3.92
C THR A 11 12.58 1.93 2.98
N PRO A 12 11.30 2.15 3.35
CA PRO A 12 10.42 3.01 2.57
C PRO A 12 10.96 4.43 2.37
N ASP A 13 11.65 4.99 3.38
CA ASP A 13 12.25 6.34 3.29
C ASP A 13 13.39 6.38 2.27
N GLN A 14 14.27 5.38 2.26
CA GLN A 14 15.35 5.28 1.26
C GLN A 14 14.81 5.19 -0.17
N ILE A 15 13.71 4.44 -0.36
CA ILE A 15 13.04 4.34 -1.66
C ILE A 15 12.40 5.69 -2.04
N ALA A 16 11.74 6.35 -1.09
CA ALA A 16 11.10 7.63 -1.31
C ALA A 16 12.10 8.74 -1.68
N GLU A 17 13.23 8.82 -0.98
CA GLU A 17 14.34 9.73 -1.29
C GLU A 17 14.87 9.50 -2.71
N ARG A 18 15.10 8.24 -3.08
CA ARG A 18 15.63 7.89 -4.41
C ARG A 18 14.64 8.23 -5.53
N ILE A 19 13.35 7.96 -5.35
CA ILE A 19 12.31 8.33 -6.32
C ILE A 19 12.20 9.85 -6.42
N THR A 20 12.20 10.56 -5.30
CA THR A 20 12.14 12.03 -5.26
C THR A 20 13.32 12.64 -6.00
N ALA A 21 14.54 12.15 -5.75
CA ALA A 21 15.75 12.59 -6.44
C ALA A 21 15.72 12.31 -7.96
N SER A 22 15.09 11.22 -8.39
CA SER A 22 15.08 10.80 -9.79
C SER A 22 13.95 11.45 -10.62
N THR A 23 12.83 11.82 -9.97
CA THR A 23 11.61 12.27 -10.66
C THR A 23 11.22 13.72 -10.33
N GLY A 24 11.81 14.31 -9.29
CA GLY A 24 11.41 15.61 -8.75
C GLY A 24 10.05 15.60 -8.01
N ILE A 25 9.39 14.44 -7.91
CA ILE A 25 8.09 14.30 -7.23
C ILE A 25 8.34 14.11 -5.74
N ASN A 26 7.76 14.96 -4.90
CA ASN A 26 7.83 14.81 -3.46
C ASN A 26 7.04 13.57 -3.00
N LEU A 27 7.76 12.54 -2.55
CA LEU A 27 7.20 11.28 -2.08
C LEU A 27 7.68 11.02 -0.64
N THR A 28 6.78 10.53 0.22
CA THR A 28 7.13 10.15 1.59
C THR A 28 7.29 8.64 1.73
N GLY A 29 8.11 8.18 2.69
CA GLY A 29 8.23 6.76 2.99
C GLY A 29 6.90 6.14 3.43
N ARG A 30 6.00 6.90 4.07
CA ARG A 30 4.63 6.44 4.38
C ARG A 30 3.85 6.07 3.11
N THR A 31 3.94 6.89 2.07
CA THR A 31 3.27 6.61 0.79
C THR A 31 3.82 5.33 0.14
N VAL A 32 5.15 5.18 0.15
CA VAL A 32 5.82 3.97 -0.34
C VAL A 32 5.38 2.73 0.44
N TRP A 33 5.35 2.82 1.77
CA TRP A 33 4.92 1.73 2.65
C TRP A 33 3.47 1.30 2.42
N GLU A 34 2.55 2.26 2.37
CA GLU A 34 1.13 1.96 2.12
C GLU A 34 0.91 1.38 0.72
N LYS A 35 1.70 1.79 -0.29
CA LYS A 35 1.68 1.13 -1.61
C LYS A 35 2.24 -0.29 -1.55
N ALA A 36 3.40 -0.50 -0.93
CA ALA A 36 3.99 -1.82 -0.78
C ALA A 36 3.08 -2.79 -0.01
N ARG A 37 2.40 -2.33 1.05
CA ARG A 37 1.41 -3.12 1.79
C ARG A 37 0.25 -3.51 0.89
N ARG A 38 -0.28 -2.58 0.09
CA ARG A 38 -1.37 -2.87 -0.87
C ARG A 38 -0.98 -3.90 -1.92
N LEU A 39 0.29 -3.94 -2.32
CA LEU A 39 0.82 -4.86 -3.31
C LEU A 39 1.28 -6.20 -2.73
N GLY A 40 1.24 -6.39 -1.39
CA GLY A 40 1.67 -7.63 -0.74
C GLY A 40 3.19 -7.86 -0.69
N ILE A 41 3.99 -6.86 -1.09
CA ILE A 41 5.47 -6.94 -1.13
C ILE A 41 6.14 -6.32 0.11
N ALA A 42 5.35 -5.76 1.02
CA ALA A 42 5.85 -5.19 2.26
C ALA A 42 6.29 -6.30 3.23
N LYS A 43 7.56 -6.28 3.65
CA LYS A 43 8.10 -7.18 4.67
C LYS A 43 8.36 -6.38 5.94
N LYS A 44 7.93 -6.92 7.09
CA LYS A 44 8.24 -6.35 8.40
C LYS A 44 9.13 -7.32 9.16
N ILE A 45 10.39 -6.93 9.37
CA ILE A 45 11.35 -7.72 10.15
C ILE A 45 11.59 -6.98 11.46
N GLY A 46 11.06 -7.52 12.55
CA GLY A 46 11.01 -6.84 13.85
C GLY A 46 10.23 -5.52 13.79
N ARG A 47 10.89 -4.41 14.08
CA ARG A 47 10.32 -3.05 14.00
C ARG A 47 10.56 -2.38 12.66
N SER A 48 11.40 -2.96 11.81
CA SER A 48 11.81 -2.37 10.54
C SER A 48 10.85 -2.72 9.42
N MET A 49 10.43 -1.69 8.69
CA MET A 49 9.67 -1.81 7.45
C MET A 49 10.66 -1.94 6.30
N LEU A 50 10.57 -3.02 5.54
CA LEU A 50 11.54 -3.35 4.48
C LEU A 50 10.81 -3.78 3.20
N ILE A 51 11.40 -3.45 2.07
CA ILE A 51 10.92 -3.78 0.73
C ILE A 51 12.11 -4.35 -0.06
N SER A 52 11.89 -5.44 -0.80
CA SER A 52 12.94 -5.98 -1.67
C SER A 52 13.22 -5.04 -2.83
N ILE A 53 14.47 -4.90 -3.23
CA ILE A 53 14.85 -4.17 -4.45
C ILE A 53 14.16 -4.78 -5.68
N ASP A 54 14.03 -6.10 -5.72
CA ASP A 54 13.40 -6.83 -6.82
C ASP A 54 11.91 -6.48 -7.00
N ASP A 55 11.25 -6.00 -5.94
CA ASP A 55 9.85 -5.62 -5.94
C ASP A 55 9.63 -4.12 -6.28
N ILE A 56 10.70 -3.32 -6.39
CA ILE A 56 10.60 -1.89 -6.72
C ILE A 56 9.90 -1.64 -8.07
N PRO A 57 10.16 -2.39 -9.15
CA PRO A 57 9.43 -2.22 -10.41
C PRO A 57 7.91 -2.34 -10.24
N LEU A 58 7.44 -3.26 -9.39
CA LEU A 58 6.02 -3.40 -9.08
C LEU A 58 5.48 -2.17 -8.33
N LEU A 59 6.30 -1.60 -7.45
CA LEU A 59 5.97 -0.37 -6.73
C LEU A 59 5.89 0.87 -7.64
N LEU A 60 6.60 0.88 -8.77
CA LEU A 60 6.56 1.97 -9.74
C LEU A 60 5.47 1.80 -10.81
N LYS A 61 4.92 0.59 -10.96
CA LYS A 61 3.83 0.32 -11.90
C LYS A 61 2.64 1.25 -11.63
N GLN A 62 2.11 1.84 -12.71
CA GLN A 62 0.91 2.65 -12.66
C GLN A 62 -0.28 1.77 -12.31
N GLU A 63 -1.11 2.24 -11.38
CA GLU A 63 -2.36 1.56 -11.05
C GLU A 63 -3.41 1.89 -12.11
N THR A 64 -4.08 0.86 -12.62
CA THR A 64 -5.20 0.98 -13.55
C THR A 64 -6.49 1.34 -12.80
N LYS A 65 -7.54 1.72 -13.55
CA LYS A 65 -8.86 1.98 -12.96
C LYS A 65 -9.47 0.69 -12.41
N GLU A 66 -9.17 -0.43 -13.04
CA GLU A 66 -9.58 -1.78 -12.69
C GLU A 66 -8.97 -2.19 -11.34
N ASP A 67 -7.66 -2.01 -11.15
CA ASP A 67 -6.97 -2.27 -9.87
C ASP A 67 -7.60 -1.46 -8.72
N ARG A 68 -8.07 -0.25 -9.02
CA ARG A 68 -8.76 0.60 -8.04
C ARG A 68 -10.16 0.07 -7.71
N ARG A 69 -10.90 -0.43 -8.70
CA ARG A 69 -12.24 -1.01 -8.50
C ARG A 69 -12.20 -2.28 -7.68
N GLU A 70 -11.28 -3.19 -7.98
CA GLU A 70 -11.10 -4.44 -7.22
C GLU A 70 -10.80 -4.17 -5.75
N ARG A 71 -9.96 -3.18 -5.45
CA ARG A 71 -9.66 -2.79 -4.07
C ARG A 71 -10.87 -2.26 -3.31
N VAL A 72 -11.70 -1.43 -3.95
CA VAL A 72 -12.94 -0.94 -3.33
C VAL A 72 -13.90 -2.11 -3.08
N TYR A 73 -13.97 -3.05 -4.02
CA TYR A 73 -14.80 -4.24 -3.89
C TYR A 73 -14.34 -5.15 -2.74
N HIS A 74 -13.05 -5.45 -2.64
CA HIS A 74 -12.49 -6.24 -1.54
C HIS A 74 -12.60 -5.54 -0.18
N ALA A 75 -12.44 -4.22 -0.14
CA ALA A 75 -12.66 -3.42 1.07
C ALA A 75 -14.14 -3.42 1.50
N ALA A 76 -15.08 -3.46 0.56
CA ALA A 76 -16.50 -3.59 0.85
C ALA A 76 -16.86 -5.01 1.32
N ALA A 77 -16.23 -6.04 0.75
CA ALA A 77 -16.41 -7.44 1.13
C ALA A 77 -15.89 -7.76 2.54
N THR A 78 -15.00 -6.92 3.09
CA THR A 78 -14.50 -7.04 4.47
C THR A 78 -15.38 -6.32 5.52
N ILE A 79 -16.42 -5.61 5.08
CA ILE A 79 -17.42 -5.05 6.00
C ILE A 79 -18.37 -6.18 6.39
N SER A 80 -18.44 -6.51 7.70
CA SER A 80 -19.42 -7.49 8.17
C SER A 80 -20.83 -7.05 7.77
N THR A 81 -21.70 -8.02 7.46
CA THR A 81 -23.10 -7.80 7.09
C THR A 81 -23.83 -6.87 8.06
N GLU A 82 -23.53 -6.97 9.36
CA GLU A 82 -24.06 -6.09 10.41
C GLU A 82 -23.61 -4.63 10.27
N LYS A 83 -22.34 -4.38 9.97
CA LYS A 83 -21.81 -3.02 9.74
C LYS A 83 -22.38 -2.42 8.45
N ALA A 84 -22.56 -3.23 7.41
CA ALA A 84 -23.18 -2.79 6.16
C ALA A 84 -24.65 -2.38 6.39
N LEU A 85 -25.40 -3.16 7.16
CA LEU A 85 -26.79 -2.85 7.52
C LEU A 85 -26.90 -1.57 8.36
N ALA A 86 -26.03 -1.39 9.35
CA ALA A 86 -25.99 -0.19 10.18
C ALA A 86 -25.72 1.09 9.36
N LEU A 87 -24.82 1.02 8.36
CA LEU A 87 -24.54 2.14 7.46
C LEU A 87 -25.72 2.48 6.55
N LEU A 88 -26.46 1.48 6.05
CA LEU A 88 -27.66 1.68 5.24
C LEU A 88 -28.77 2.38 6.04
N ILE A 89 -29.05 1.90 7.26
CA ILE A 89 -30.06 2.51 8.15
C ILE A 89 -29.70 3.97 8.47
N ARG A 90 -28.43 4.25 8.76
CA ARG A 90 -27.95 5.62 9.02
C ARG A 90 -28.09 6.53 7.80
N LYS A 91 -27.84 6.03 6.58
CA LYS A 91 -28.04 6.80 5.34
C LYS A 91 -29.52 7.10 5.08
N ALA A 92 -30.41 6.14 5.32
CA ALA A 92 -31.85 6.32 5.16
C ALA A 92 -32.41 7.40 6.09
N ARG A 93 -31.89 7.48 7.32
CA ARG A 93 -32.29 8.51 8.30
C ARG A 93 -31.78 9.91 8.00
N LYS A 94 -30.67 10.07 7.26
CA LYS A 94 -30.11 11.37 6.87
C LYS A 94 -30.75 11.98 5.61
N LYS A 95 -31.59 11.21 4.91
CA LYS A 95 -32.32 11.66 3.70
C LYS A 95 -33.78 12.08 4.00
N LYS A 96 -34.20 12.00 5.25
CA LYS A 96 -35.41 12.66 5.78
C LYS A 96 -34.98 13.96 6.43
#